data_AF-A0A7V7VI79-F1
#
_entry.id   AF-A0A7V7VI79-F1
#
_cell.length_a   1.000
_cell.length_b   1.000
_cell.length_c   1.000
_cell.angle_alpha   90.00
_cell.angle_beta   90.00
_cell.angle_gamma   90.00
#
_symmetry.space_group_name_H-M   'P 1'
#
loop_
_entity.id
_entity.type
_entity.pdbx_description
1 polymer ?
#
loop_
_entity_poly.entity_id
_entity_poly.type
_entity_poly.pdbx_seq_one_letter_code
_entity_poly.pdbx_strand_id
1 'polypeptide(L)'
;MHNTISAIEHDIEQLESTNSNISDEALQDIERRIVDQKTKIRESLSPSKSREAERLNEIAGKVNSNISSAFDRFDSVKQLKDYLEPIFQRGKIDTTYGRALVLIEETKLIEYVKDYFNKPEDDYELCHYIVSKAIELSDKIMTDQYTALLKLELRFFEQKFAGLK
;
A
#
# COMPACT_ATOMS: atom_id res chain seq x y z
N MET A 1 -7.16 19.95 -2.01
CA MET A 1 -6.97 18.50 -1.77
C MET A 1 -8.19 17.67 -2.15
N HIS A 2 -9.43 18.07 -1.84
CA HIS A 2 -10.64 17.33 -2.23
C HIS A 2 -10.72 16.99 -3.74
N ASN A 3 -10.30 17.92 -4.60
CA ASN A 3 -10.40 17.74 -6.07
C ASN A 3 -9.53 16.60 -6.64
N THR A 4 -8.49 16.14 -5.94
CA THR A 4 -7.58 15.11 -6.50
C THR A 4 -7.98 13.70 -6.11
N ILE A 5 -8.52 13.49 -4.90
CA ILE A 5 -9.02 12.17 -4.48
C ILE A 5 -10.25 11.80 -5.30
N SER A 6 -11.20 12.72 -5.44
CA SER A 6 -12.41 12.49 -6.26
C SER A 6 -12.08 12.25 -7.73
N ALA A 7 -11.00 12.84 -8.27
CA ALA A 7 -10.55 12.55 -9.61
C ALA A 7 -9.95 11.13 -9.74
N ILE A 8 -9.17 10.68 -8.75
CA ILE A 8 -8.66 9.30 -8.72
C ILE A 8 -9.82 8.29 -8.63
N GLU A 9 -10.78 8.56 -7.76
CA GLU A 9 -11.98 7.74 -7.60
C GLU A 9 -12.77 7.64 -8.90
N HIS A 10 -13.03 8.76 -9.57
CA HIS A 10 -13.68 8.78 -10.87
C HIS A 10 -12.93 7.95 -11.92
N ASP A 11 -11.60 8.09 -12.00
CA ASP A 11 -10.80 7.34 -12.97
C ASP A 11 -10.88 5.83 -12.72
N ILE A 12 -10.85 5.40 -11.44
CA ILE A 12 -11.04 3.98 -11.05
C ILE A 12 -12.45 3.48 -11.42
N GLU A 13 -13.49 4.28 -11.19
CA GLU A 13 -14.87 3.95 -11.58
C GLU A 13 -15.01 3.81 -13.09
N GLN A 14 -14.29 4.61 -13.89
CA GLN A 14 -14.24 4.42 -15.33
C GLN A 14 -13.55 3.10 -15.71
N LEU A 15 -12.56 2.62 -14.93
CA LEU A 15 -11.99 1.29 -15.16
C LEU A 15 -13.06 0.20 -14.97
N GLU A 16 -13.86 0.32 -13.90
CA GLU A 16 -14.95 -0.62 -13.55
C GLU A 16 -16.02 -0.68 -14.65
N SER A 17 -16.37 0.45 -15.26
CA SER A 17 -17.50 0.53 -16.20
C SER A 17 -17.17 0.17 -17.64
N THR A 18 -15.92 0.33 -18.07
CA THR A 18 -15.63 0.43 -19.52
C THR A 18 -15.20 -0.90 -20.15
N ASN A 19 -14.86 -1.92 -19.36
CA ASN A 19 -14.46 -3.27 -19.83
C ASN A 19 -13.46 -3.22 -21.01
N SER A 20 -12.65 -2.17 -21.06
CA SER A 20 -11.85 -1.76 -22.20
C SER A 20 -10.37 -1.95 -21.92
N ASN A 21 -9.58 -2.14 -22.98
CA ASN A 21 -8.12 -2.13 -22.91
C ASN A 21 -7.65 -0.73 -22.52
N ILE A 22 -7.60 -0.47 -21.22
CA ILE A 22 -6.95 0.71 -20.64
C ILE A 22 -5.45 0.57 -20.89
N SER A 23 -4.80 1.67 -21.28
CA SER A 23 -3.36 1.64 -21.54
C SER A 23 -2.58 1.52 -20.24
N ASP A 24 -1.40 0.88 -20.31
CA ASP A 24 -0.50 0.75 -19.17
C ASP A 24 -0.11 2.12 -18.60
N GLU A 25 0.03 3.15 -19.45
CA GLU A 25 0.33 4.51 -19.01
C GLU A 25 -0.78 5.11 -18.14
N ALA A 26 -2.05 4.82 -18.46
CA ALA A 26 -3.18 5.29 -17.66
C ALA A 26 -3.22 4.60 -16.29
N LEU A 27 -2.95 3.29 -16.24
CA LEU A 27 -2.84 2.54 -14.98
C LEU A 27 -1.68 3.06 -14.12
N GLN A 28 -0.52 3.33 -14.73
CA GLN A 28 0.63 3.92 -14.06
C GLN A 28 0.35 5.34 -13.54
N ASP A 29 -0.42 6.17 -14.26
CA ASP A 29 -0.81 7.50 -13.79
C ASP A 29 -1.69 7.44 -12.54
N ILE A 30 -2.71 6.59 -12.55
CA ILE A 30 -3.62 6.41 -11.40
C ILE A 30 -2.83 5.96 -10.17
N GLU A 31 -1.98 4.94 -10.35
CA GLU A 31 -1.13 4.40 -9.29
C GLU A 31 -0.18 5.46 -8.71
N ARG A 32 0.51 6.22 -9.57
CA ARG A 32 1.37 7.34 -9.16
C ARG A 32 0.60 8.38 -8.37
N ARG A 33 -0.60 8.75 -8.82
CA ARG A 33 -1.44 9.75 -8.14
C ARG A 33 -1.89 9.28 -6.76
N ILE A 34 -2.16 7.99 -6.57
CA ILE A 34 -2.45 7.40 -5.26
C ILE A 34 -1.23 7.55 -4.33
N VAL A 35 -0.05 7.14 -4.79
CA VAL A 35 1.22 7.25 -4.03
C VAL A 35 1.54 8.70 -3.66
N ASP A 36 1.34 9.64 -4.59
CA ASP A 36 1.53 11.06 -4.35
C ASP A 36 0.61 11.61 -3.26
N GLN A 37 -0.66 11.19 -3.23
CA GLN A 37 -1.59 11.60 -2.18
C GLN A 37 -1.21 10.99 -0.82
N LYS A 38 -0.83 9.71 -0.77
CA LYS A 38 -0.31 9.08 0.45
C LYS A 38 0.90 9.85 0.99
N THR A 39 1.83 10.22 0.11
CA THR A 39 3.03 10.99 0.45
C THR A 39 2.68 12.37 1.02
N LYS A 40 1.76 13.11 0.39
CA LYS A 40 1.31 14.42 0.90
C LYS A 40 0.67 14.33 2.28
N ILE A 41 -0.17 13.32 2.52
CA ILE A 41 -0.77 13.13 3.84
C ILE A 41 0.30 12.80 4.88
N ARG A 42 1.24 11.89 4.56
CA ARG A 42 2.37 11.57 5.44
C ARG A 42 3.17 12.82 5.82
N GLU A 43 3.54 13.64 4.84
CA GLU A 43 4.30 14.87 5.06
C GLU A 43 3.54 15.88 5.93
N SER A 44 2.21 15.94 5.80
CA SER A 44 1.36 16.77 6.65
C SER A 44 1.27 16.23 8.09
N LEU A 45 1.25 14.91 8.28
CA LEU A 45 1.13 14.27 9.59
C LEU A 45 2.46 14.19 10.35
N SER A 46 3.57 14.14 9.63
CA SER A 46 4.91 14.00 10.21
C SER A 46 5.91 14.77 9.35
N PRO A 47 5.97 16.11 9.50
CA PRO A 47 6.93 16.94 8.77
C PRO A 47 8.35 16.43 8.98
N SER A 48 9.15 16.41 7.92
CA SER A 48 10.46 15.73 7.83
C SER A 48 11.52 16.17 8.85
N LYS A 49 11.28 17.25 9.61
CA LYS A 49 12.16 17.76 10.68
C LYS A 49 11.60 17.57 12.09
N SER A 50 10.53 16.78 12.24
CA SER A 50 9.94 16.49 13.53
C SER A 50 10.58 15.25 14.17
N ARG A 51 10.68 15.25 15.51
CA ARG A 51 11.10 14.07 16.28
C ARG A 51 10.20 12.84 16.02
N GLU A 52 8.93 13.09 15.70
CA GLU A 52 8.00 12.04 15.30
C GLU A 52 8.39 11.42 13.95
N ALA A 53 8.74 12.24 12.94
CA ALA A 53 9.23 11.75 11.66
C ALA A 53 10.53 10.94 11.81
N GLU A 54 11.49 11.40 12.63
CA GLU A 54 12.70 10.63 12.93
C GLU A 54 12.38 9.25 13.52
N ARG A 55 11.52 9.22 14.55
CA ARG A 55 11.12 7.97 15.21
C ARG A 55 10.37 7.02 14.26
N LEU A 56 9.48 7.55 13.43
CA LEU A 56 8.76 6.75 12.44
C LEU A 56 9.72 6.17 11.40
N ASN A 57 10.68 6.96 10.90
CA ASN A 57 11.69 6.50 9.95
C ASN A 57 12.63 5.45 10.54
N GLU A 58 13.04 5.58 11.80
CA GLU A 58 13.87 4.57 12.48
C GLU A 58 13.15 3.22 12.59
N ILE A 59 11.86 3.25 12.96
CA ILE A 59 11.05 2.04 13.05
C ILE A 59 10.83 1.46 11.66
N ALA A 60 10.47 2.30 10.69
CA ALA A 60 10.27 1.94 9.30
C ALA A 60 11.52 1.27 8.71
N GLY A 61 12.73 1.79 8.95
CA GLY A 61 13.98 1.16 8.52
C GLY A 61 14.19 -0.25 9.08
N LYS A 62 13.81 -0.49 10.35
CA LYS A 62 13.86 -1.84 10.95
C LYS A 62 12.83 -2.78 10.33
N VAL A 63 11.62 -2.27 10.08
CA VAL A 63 10.55 -3.02 9.39
C VAL A 63 10.99 -3.38 7.97
N ASN A 64 11.51 -2.42 7.21
CA ASN A 64 12.03 -2.62 5.87
C ASN A 64 13.09 -3.72 5.86
N SER A 65 14.10 -3.63 6.74
CA SER A 65 15.16 -4.64 6.80
C SER A 65 14.61 -6.04 7.02
N ASN A 66 13.61 -6.19 7.89
CA ASN A 66 12.98 -7.48 8.15
C ASN A 66 12.15 -7.98 6.96
N ILE A 67 11.46 -7.07 6.26
CA ILE A 67 10.66 -7.38 5.09
C ILE A 67 11.57 -7.78 3.92
N SER A 68 12.59 -6.98 3.59
CA SER A 68 13.52 -7.29 2.49
C SER A 68 14.19 -8.65 2.69
N SER A 69 14.63 -8.98 3.91
CA SER A 69 15.16 -10.30 4.22
C SER A 69 14.16 -11.46 4.03
N ALA A 70 12.86 -11.20 4.04
CA ALA A 70 11.84 -12.20 3.75
C ALA A 70 11.76 -12.49 2.25
N PHE A 71 11.82 -11.45 1.42
CA PHE A 71 11.87 -11.60 -0.05
C PHE A 71 13.15 -12.30 -0.51
N ASP A 72 14.27 -12.13 0.21
CA ASP A 72 15.49 -12.90 -0.05
C ASP A 72 15.38 -14.40 0.30
N ARG A 73 14.39 -14.79 1.12
CA ARG A 73 14.29 -16.12 1.73
C ARG A 73 13.10 -16.96 1.25
N PHE A 74 12.02 -16.33 0.82
CA PHE A 74 10.75 -16.99 0.55
C PHE A 74 10.33 -16.76 -0.90
N ASP A 75 10.07 -17.84 -1.61
CA ASP A 75 9.77 -17.87 -3.03
C ASP A 75 8.28 -18.06 -3.35
N SER A 76 7.41 -18.03 -2.32
CA SER A 76 5.97 -18.21 -2.49
C SER A 76 5.15 -17.14 -1.77
N VAL A 77 4.02 -16.78 -2.38
CA VAL A 77 3.04 -15.84 -1.82
C VAL A 77 2.60 -16.27 -0.42
N LYS A 78 2.35 -17.57 -0.20
CA LYS A 78 1.96 -18.11 1.10
C LYS A 78 2.99 -17.83 2.19
N GLN A 79 4.27 -18.12 1.93
CA GLN A 79 5.33 -17.89 2.92
C GLN A 79 5.49 -16.41 3.25
N LEU A 80 5.40 -15.53 2.24
CA LEU A 80 5.44 -14.09 2.46
C LEU A 80 4.23 -13.61 3.29
N LYS A 81 3.03 -14.11 3.02
CA LYS A 81 1.84 -13.82 3.84
C LYS A 81 2.01 -14.27 5.29
N ASP A 82 2.46 -15.51 5.49
CA ASP A 82 2.71 -16.11 6.80
C ASP A 82 3.75 -15.28 7.59
N TYR A 83 4.76 -14.73 6.91
CA TYR A 83 5.76 -13.87 7.50
C TYR A 83 5.25 -12.44 7.80
N LEU A 84 4.44 -11.87 6.93
CA LEU A 84 3.89 -10.52 7.07
C LEU A 84 2.78 -10.43 8.13
N GLU A 85 2.00 -11.50 8.34
CA GLU A 85 0.91 -11.50 9.33
C GLU A 85 1.36 -11.06 10.74
N PRO A 86 2.41 -11.63 11.37
CA PRO A 86 2.86 -11.18 12.69
C PRO A 86 3.35 -9.72 12.70
N ILE A 87 3.87 -9.20 11.58
CA ILE A 87 4.26 -7.79 11.43
C ILE A 87 3.03 -6.88 11.52
N PHE A 88 1.96 -7.21 10.79
CA PHE A 88 0.70 -6.46 10.85
C PHE A 88 0.01 -6.60 12.23
N GLN A 89 0.03 -7.79 12.83
CA GLN A 89 -0.53 -8.01 14.17
C GLN A 89 0.21 -7.19 15.24
N ARG A 90 1.53 -7.08 15.14
CA ARG A 90 2.31 -6.19 16.00
C ARG A 90 1.88 -4.73 15.83
N GLY A 91 1.63 -4.28 14.61
CA GLY A 91 1.13 -2.93 14.34
C GLY A 91 -0.18 -2.61 15.03
N LYS A 92 -1.05 -3.61 15.24
CA LYS A 92 -2.31 -3.44 15.98
C LYS A 92 -2.10 -3.23 17.49
N ILE A 93 -0.95 -3.66 18.03
CA ILE A 93 -0.61 -3.56 19.46
C ILE A 93 0.23 -2.29 19.72
N ASP A 94 1.23 -2.05 18.88
CA ASP A 94 2.11 -0.88 18.96
C ASP A 94 1.72 0.13 17.86
N THR A 95 0.99 1.17 18.24
CA THR A 95 0.47 2.18 17.31
C THR A 95 1.56 2.94 16.58
N THR A 96 2.73 3.17 17.20
CA THR A 96 3.83 3.86 16.51
C THR A 96 4.44 2.94 15.45
N TYR A 97 4.59 1.65 15.78
CA TYR A 97 5.01 0.64 14.82
C TYR A 97 4.01 0.50 13.67
N GLY A 98 2.72 0.43 13.98
CA GLY A 98 1.67 0.35 12.97
C GLY A 98 1.64 1.56 12.05
N ARG A 99 1.81 2.77 12.59
CA ARG A 99 1.89 4.00 11.79
C ARG A 99 3.10 4.01 10.87
N ALA A 100 4.27 3.55 11.34
CA ALA A 100 5.46 3.43 10.49
C ALA A 100 5.24 2.40 9.36
N LEU A 101 4.61 1.26 9.67
CA LEU A 101 4.27 0.24 8.69
C LEU A 101 3.35 0.79 7.60
N VAL A 102 2.25 1.46 7.99
CA VAL A 102 1.22 1.94 7.05
C VAL A 102 1.67 3.19 6.28
N LEU A 103 2.29 4.17 6.93
CA LEU A 103 2.64 5.45 6.28
C LEU A 103 3.88 5.38 5.39
N ILE A 104 4.80 4.46 5.67
CA ILE A 104 6.15 4.46 5.06
C ILE A 104 6.41 3.16 4.33
N GLU A 105 6.22 2.02 5.00
CA GLU A 105 6.71 0.74 4.49
C GLU A 105 5.74 0.05 3.54
N GLU A 106 4.43 0.27 3.69
CA GLU A 106 3.40 -0.31 2.84
C GLU A 106 3.63 -0.03 1.34
N THR A 107 3.95 1.21 0.97
CA THR A 107 4.16 1.57 -0.44
C THR A 107 5.41 0.91 -1.01
N LYS A 108 6.49 0.81 -0.22
CA LYS A 108 7.72 0.11 -0.63
C LYS A 108 7.50 -1.39 -0.76
N LEU A 109 6.71 -1.96 0.16
CA LEU A 109 6.37 -3.36 0.15
C LEU A 109 5.59 -3.72 -1.12
N ILE A 110 4.64 -2.88 -1.53
CA ILE A 110 3.94 -3.04 -2.82
C ILE A 110 4.90 -2.97 -4.01
N GLU A 111 5.89 -2.06 -3.99
CA GLU A 111 6.93 -2.00 -5.03
C GLU A 111 7.74 -3.29 -5.08
N TYR A 112 8.17 -3.83 -3.93
CA TYR A 112 8.88 -5.10 -3.88
C TYR A 112 8.08 -6.27 -4.47
N VAL A 113 6.78 -6.33 -4.22
CA VAL A 113 5.93 -7.40 -4.77
C VAL A 113 5.99 -7.41 -6.29
N LYS A 114 5.80 -6.25 -6.92
CA LYS A 114 5.73 -6.11 -8.38
C LYS A 114 7.02 -6.52 -9.08
N ASP A 115 8.16 -6.33 -8.43
CA ASP A 115 9.47 -6.69 -8.97
C ASP A 115 9.85 -8.15 -8.69
N TYR A 116 9.18 -8.82 -7.74
CA TYR A 116 9.61 -10.11 -7.21
C TYR A 116 9.07 -11.31 -7.99
N PHE A 117 7.76 -11.45 -8.13
CA PHE A 117 7.17 -12.65 -8.72
C PHE A 117 7.12 -12.60 -10.25
N ASN A 118 7.01 -11.38 -10.82
CA ASN A 118 6.79 -11.15 -12.25
C ASN A 118 5.65 -12.04 -12.80
N LYS A 119 4.61 -12.21 -11.97
CA LYS A 119 3.44 -13.07 -12.22
C LYS A 119 2.21 -12.31 -11.73
N PRO A 120 1.35 -11.85 -12.64
CA PRO A 120 0.28 -10.95 -12.26
C PRO A 120 -0.70 -11.51 -11.21
N GLU A 121 -0.94 -12.82 -11.18
CA GLU A 121 -1.78 -13.48 -10.17
C GLU A 121 -1.14 -13.43 -8.76
N ASP A 122 0.15 -13.76 -8.66
CA ASP A 122 0.92 -13.71 -7.41
C ASP A 122 1.06 -12.26 -6.92
N ASP A 123 1.31 -11.33 -7.85
CA ASP A 123 1.41 -9.89 -7.58
C ASP A 123 0.09 -9.34 -7.02
N TYR A 124 -1.03 -9.67 -7.68
CA TYR A 124 -2.36 -9.30 -7.21
C TYR A 124 -2.64 -9.87 -5.82
N GLU A 125 -2.42 -11.18 -5.64
CA GLU A 125 -2.76 -11.86 -4.40
C GLU A 125 -2.02 -11.25 -3.20
N LEU A 126 -0.73 -10.91 -3.36
CA LEU A 126 0.07 -10.34 -2.30
C LEU A 126 -0.19 -8.84 -2.11
N CYS A 127 -0.30 -8.04 -3.17
CA CYS A 127 -0.67 -6.61 -3.07
C CYS A 127 -2.04 -6.45 -2.40
N HIS A 128 -3.04 -7.23 -2.82
CA HIS A 128 -4.36 -7.23 -2.22
C HIS A 128 -4.30 -7.53 -0.72
N TYR A 129 -3.53 -8.55 -0.33
CA TYR A 129 -3.33 -8.90 1.07
C TYR A 129 -2.69 -7.77 1.88
N ILE A 130 -1.62 -7.17 1.36
CA ILE A 130 -0.90 -6.07 2.02
C ILE A 130 -1.84 -4.88 2.25
N VAL A 131 -2.53 -4.43 1.21
CA VAL A 131 -3.43 -3.27 1.31
C VAL A 131 -4.60 -3.57 2.23
N SER A 132 -5.17 -4.79 2.16
CA SER A 132 -6.24 -5.21 3.10
C SER A 132 -5.79 -5.12 4.55
N LYS A 133 -4.57 -5.61 4.86
CA LYS A 133 -4.00 -5.53 6.22
C LYS A 133 -3.65 -4.10 6.62
N ALA A 134 -3.21 -3.28 5.68
CA ALA A 134 -2.99 -1.86 5.90
C ALA A 134 -4.30 -1.13 6.22
N ILE A 135 -5.41 -1.46 5.54
CA ILE A 135 -6.76 -0.92 5.84
C ILE A 135 -7.19 -1.32 7.25
N GLU A 136 -7.13 -2.61 7.60
CA GLU A 136 -7.49 -3.10 8.95
C GLU A 136 -6.72 -2.37 10.06
N LEU A 137 -5.46 -2.05 9.80
CA LEU A 137 -4.59 -1.34 10.72
C LEU A 137 -4.92 0.15 10.75
N SER A 138 -5.09 0.76 9.57
CA SER A 138 -5.44 2.17 9.37
C SER A 138 -6.76 2.53 10.04
N ASP A 139 -7.80 1.70 9.90
CA ASP A 139 -9.11 1.87 10.56
C ASP A 139 -8.98 2.02 12.09
N LYS A 140 -7.89 1.54 12.70
CA LYS A 140 -7.66 1.62 14.16
C LYS A 140 -6.78 2.79 14.59
N ILE A 141 -5.84 3.22 13.75
CA ILE A 141 -4.72 4.08 14.19
C ILE A 141 -4.48 5.32 13.32
N MET A 142 -5.18 5.45 12.19
CA MET A 142 -4.99 6.52 11.20
C MET A 142 -6.25 7.36 11.03
N THR A 143 -6.14 8.44 10.24
CA THR A 143 -7.27 9.28 9.86
C THR A 143 -8.12 8.63 8.78
N ASP A 144 -9.42 8.94 8.76
CA ASP A 144 -10.37 8.47 7.73
C ASP A 144 -9.88 8.77 6.31
N GLN A 145 -9.20 9.91 6.13
CA GLN A 145 -8.65 10.31 4.83
C GLN A 145 -7.56 9.34 4.33
N TYR A 146 -6.66 8.88 5.19
CA TYR A 146 -5.62 7.94 4.77
C TYR A 146 -6.20 6.54 4.52
N THR A 147 -7.12 6.11 5.38
CA THR A 147 -7.87 4.86 5.18
C THR A 147 -8.65 4.87 3.86
N ALA A 148 -9.28 5.98 3.49
CA ALA A 148 -9.99 6.12 2.22
C ALA A 148 -9.05 5.94 1.02
N LEU A 149 -7.82 6.48 1.08
CA LEU A 149 -6.81 6.26 0.03
C LEU A 149 -6.40 4.79 -0.10
N LEU A 150 -6.23 4.08 1.02
CA LEU A 150 -5.92 2.65 0.98
C LEU A 150 -7.08 1.85 0.37
N LYS A 151 -8.33 2.20 0.69
CA LYS A 151 -9.52 1.59 0.08
C LYS A 151 -9.59 1.86 -1.43
N LEU A 152 -9.24 3.06 -1.87
CA LEU A 152 -9.12 3.39 -3.30
C LEU A 152 -8.01 2.58 -3.99
N GLU A 153 -6.86 2.40 -3.35
CA GLU A 153 -5.79 1.58 -3.90
C GLU A 153 -6.17 0.10 -4.03
N LEU A 154 -6.87 -0.45 -3.03
CA LEU A 154 -7.37 -1.81 -3.11
C LEU A 154 -8.31 -1.99 -4.31
N ARG A 155 -9.27 -1.07 -4.48
CA ARG A 155 -10.16 -1.05 -5.65
C ARG A 155 -9.39 -0.92 -6.96
N PHE A 156 -8.39 -0.06 -7.00
CA PHE A 156 -7.52 0.09 -8.17
C PHE A 156 -6.83 -1.24 -8.52
N PHE A 157 -6.26 -1.96 -7.55
CA PHE A 157 -5.67 -3.27 -7.81
C PHE A 157 -6.71 -4.30 -8.25
N GLU A 158 -7.90 -4.32 -7.67
CA GLU A 158 -8.98 -5.20 -8.14
C GLU A 158 -9.28 -4.98 -9.62
N GLN A 159 -9.30 -3.74 -10.10
CA GLN A 159 -9.54 -3.42 -11.51
C GLN A 159 -8.33 -3.69 -12.40
N LYS A 160 -7.14 -3.24 -11.99
CA LYS A 160 -5.87 -3.46 -12.72
C LYS A 160 -5.64 -4.93 -13.02
N PHE A 161 -5.99 -5.80 -12.07
CA PHE A 161 -5.82 -7.25 -12.17
C PHE A 161 -7.12 -8.01 -12.54
N ALA A 162 -8.24 -7.32 -12.79
CA ALA A 162 -9.53 -7.96 -13.11
C ALA A 162 -9.48 -8.81 -14.39
N GLY A 163 -8.74 -8.36 -15.40
CA GLY A 163 -8.57 -9.07 -16.67
C GLY A 163 -7.65 -10.30 -16.62
N LEU A 164 -7.11 -10.61 -15.43
CA LEU A 164 -6.21 -11.74 -15.18
C LEU A 164 -6.88 -12.85 -14.36
N LYS A 165 -8.17 -12.68 -14.01
CA LYS A 165 -8.98 -13.66 -13.27
C LYS A 165 -9.72 -14.63 -14.20
#